data_AF-A0A9E0AV58-F1
#
_entry.id   AF-A0A9E0AV58-F1
#
_cell.length_a   1.000
_cell.length_b   1.000
_cell.length_c   1.000
_cell.angle_alpha   90.00
_cell.angle_beta   90.00
_cell.angle_gamma   90.00
#
_symmetry.space_group_name_H-M   'P 1'
#
loop_
_entity.id
_entity.type
_entity.pdbx_description
1 polymer ?
#
loop_
_entity_poly.entity_id
_entity_poly.type
_entity_poly.pdbx_seq_one_letter_code
_entity_poly.pdbx_strand_id
1 'polypeptide(L)'
;MSVTKDELIRQLEELARQEMTEEVTQKADELKNEYLRLSEHRNQELLEQFIAEGGVADDFEPRKDPDDGRFAELMHILQDRLEKAKKLKADEVQTQLNNNGQPAYIAALGNVPEVRTKGLELDVAYFGIPYTTLRFAGAYSDARYRSFPRAPTPAELGGANPAGPYYDASGKTLPGVPKVSGNLFAKCSYPISNDWVFNSNLNYNYQGSYYADTRLSRYARTDAFGVTDFSIGLARADGRFGVSLVAKNLFDVDIGIPLTWNSYKPG
;
A
#
# COMPACT_ATOMS: atom_id res chain seq x y z
N MET A 1 -4.78 -50.00 -3.21
CA MET A 1 -5.64 -49.61 -2.07
C MET A 1 -5.93 -48.14 -2.25
N SER A 2 -7.20 -47.73 -2.35
CA SER A 2 -7.57 -46.31 -2.42
C SER A 2 -7.28 -45.65 -1.07
N VAL A 3 -6.57 -44.52 -1.09
CA VAL A 3 -6.31 -43.72 0.12
C VAL A 3 -7.64 -43.11 0.58
N THR A 4 -7.91 -43.12 1.88
CA THR A 4 -9.13 -42.56 2.47
C THR A 4 -8.88 -41.17 3.05
N LYS A 5 -9.94 -40.36 3.20
CA LYS A 5 -9.84 -39.03 3.85
C LYS A 5 -9.24 -39.10 5.26
N ASP A 6 -9.62 -40.12 6.06
CA ASP A 6 -9.04 -40.39 7.38
C ASP A 6 -7.52 -40.63 7.34
N GLU A 7 -7.06 -41.37 6.33
CA GLU A 7 -5.64 -41.69 6.17
C GLU A 7 -4.84 -40.42 5.81
N LEU A 8 -5.39 -39.56 4.95
CA LEU A 8 -4.80 -38.26 4.63
C LEU A 8 -4.74 -37.34 5.85
N ILE A 9 -5.78 -37.34 6.70
CA ILE A 9 -5.78 -36.59 7.96
C ILE A 9 -4.67 -37.09 8.88
N ARG A 10 -4.49 -38.40 9.05
CA ARG A 10 -3.39 -38.95 9.85
C ARG A 10 -2.02 -38.56 9.31
N GLN A 11 -1.83 -38.58 8.00
CA GLN A 11 -0.57 -38.16 7.38
C GLN A 11 -0.32 -36.66 7.57
N LEU A 12 -1.36 -35.82 7.48
CA LEU A 12 -1.27 -34.40 7.81
C LEU A 12 -0.94 -34.16 9.29
N GLU A 13 -1.48 -34.96 10.21
CA GLU A 13 -1.12 -34.91 11.64
C GLU A 13 0.34 -35.25 11.89
N GLU A 14 0.88 -36.24 11.18
CA GLU A 14 2.29 -36.61 11.26
C GLU A 14 3.20 -35.49 10.71
N LEU A 15 2.87 -34.94 9.54
CA LEU A 15 3.58 -33.78 8.99
C LEU A 15 3.51 -32.57 9.93
N ALA A 16 2.36 -32.35 10.57
CA ALA A 16 2.16 -31.29 11.54
C ALA A 16 2.99 -31.45 12.82
N ARG A 17 3.69 -32.58 13.02
CA ARG A 17 4.67 -32.79 14.12
C ARG A 17 6.12 -32.67 13.67
N GLN A 18 6.40 -32.74 12.38
CA GLN A 18 7.75 -32.65 11.83
C GLN A 18 8.26 -31.21 11.81
N GLU A 19 9.58 -31.03 11.68
CA GLU A 19 10.15 -29.71 11.40
C GLU A 19 9.71 -29.21 10.03
N MET A 20 9.43 -27.91 9.94
CA MET A 20 8.88 -27.33 8.72
C MET A 20 9.99 -27.09 7.69
N THR A 21 10.16 -28.05 6.79
CA THR A 21 11.10 -28.00 5.66
C THR A 21 10.36 -27.78 4.34
N GLU A 22 11.10 -27.54 3.26
CA GLU A 22 10.53 -27.47 1.91
C GLU A 22 9.86 -28.80 1.53
N GLU A 23 10.47 -29.93 1.90
CA GLU A 23 9.89 -31.27 1.69
C GLU A 23 8.58 -31.47 2.46
N VAL A 24 8.51 -31.01 3.71
CA VAL A 24 7.28 -31.09 4.52
C VAL A 24 6.18 -30.19 3.97
N THR A 25 6.55 -29.01 3.46
CA THR A 25 5.61 -28.08 2.82
C THR A 25 5.03 -28.69 1.55
N GLN A 26 5.89 -29.26 0.69
CA GLN A 26 5.47 -29.90 -0.54
C GLN A 26 4.54 -31.10 -0.27
N LYS A 27 4.90 -31.96 0.71
CA LYS A 27 4.05 -33.08 1.11
C LYS A 27 2.70 -32.62 1.67
N ALA A 28 2.66 -31.54 2.44
CA ALA A 28 1.41 -31.00 2.95
C ALA A 28 0.50 -30.49 1.82
N ASP A 29 1.06 -29.84 0.80
CA ASP A 29 0.31 -29.40 -0.38
C ASP A 29 -0.21 -30.58 -1.21
N GLU A 30 0.58 -31.64 -1.36
CA GLU A 30 0.17 -32.88 -2.04
C GLU A 30 -1.03 -33.53 -1.32
N LEU A 31 -0.95 -33.71 0.00
CA LEU A 31 -2.04 -34.30 0.80
C LEU A 31 -3.29 -33.44 0.82
N LYS A 32 -3.15 -32.11 0.86
CA LYS A 32 -4.26 -31.17 0.74
C LYS A 32 -4.99 -31.37 -0.59
N ASN A 33 -4.25 -31.42 -1.69
CA ASN A 33 -4.83 -31.59 -3.02
C ASN A 33 -5.51 -32.95 -3.17
N GLU A 34 -4.94 -34.00 -2.59
CA GLU A 34 -5.54 -35.34 -2.57
C GLU A 34 -6.84 -35.37 -1.75
N TYR A 35 -6.86 -34.72 -0.58
CA TYR A 35 -8.05 -34.62 0.26
C TYR A 35 -9.20 -33.90 -0.45
N LEU A 36 -8.88 -32.78 -1.12
CA LEU A 36 -9.87 -32.01 -1.88
C LEU A 36 -10.43 -32.82 -3.05
N ARG A 37 -9.58 -33.56 -3.79
CA ARG A 37 -10.05 -34.45 -4.86
C ARG A 37 -10.99 -35.54 -4.36
N LEU A 38 -10.68 -36.17 -3.22
CA LEU A 38 -11.58 -37.16 -2.62
C LEU A 38 -12.90 -36.53 -2.18
N SER A 39 -12.87 -35.28 -1.70
CA SER A 39 -14.08 -34.53 -1.34
C SER A 39 -14.94 -34.21 -2.56
N GLU A 40 -14.33 -33.76 -3.66
CA GLU A 40 -15.01 -33.47 -4.92
C GLU A 40 -15.64 -34.75 -5.50
N HIS A 41 -14.89 -35.85 -5.54
CA HIS A 41 -15.39 -37.13 -6.04
C HIS A 41 -16.59 -37.64 -5.21
N ARG A 42 -16.48 -37.60 -3.88
CA ARG A 42 -17.58 -38.00 -2.99
C ARG A 42 -18.82 -37.10 -3.18
N ASN A 43 -18.63 -35.80 -3.31
CA ASN A 43 -19.72 -34.87 -3.55
C ASN A 43 -20.39 -35.12 -4.90
N GLN A 44 -19.62 -35.49 -5.93
CA GLN A 44 -20.14 -35.84 -7.24
C GLN A 44 -20.94 -37.16 -7.19
N GLU A 45 -20.45 -38.19 -6.50
CA GLU A 45 -21.20 -39.44 -6.29
C GLU A 45 -22.52 -39.20 -5.54
N LEU A 46 -22.50 -38.36 -4.50
CA LEU A 46 -23.69 -38.00 -3.74
C LEU A 46 -24.69 -37.21 -4.59
N LEU A 47 -24.20 -36.31 -5.45
CA LEU A 47 -25.03 -35.58 -6.41
C LEU A 47 -25.67 -36.54 -7.42
N GLU A 48 -24.92 -37.50 -7.97
CA GLU A 48 -25.43 -38.51 -8.90
C GLU A 48 -26.50 -39.39 -8.24
N GLN A 49 -26.28 -39.81 -7.00
CA GLN A 49 -27.28 -40.55 -6.21
C GLN A 49 -28.54 -39.72 -5.97
N PHE A 50 -28.39 -38.45 -5.59
CA PHE A 50 -29.52 -37.55 -5.36
C PHE A 50 -30.37 -37.35 -6.61
N ILE A 51 -29.73 -37.20 -7.78
CA ILE A 51 -30.42 -37.12 -9.07
C ILE A 51 -31.11 -38.44 -9.40
N ALA A 52 -30.48 -39.59 -9.13
CA ALA A 52 -31.07 -40.91 -9.37
C ALA A 52 -32.31 -41.19 -8.50
N GLU A 53 -32.38 -40.60 -7.30
CA GLU A 53 -33.54 -40.65 -6.40
C GLU A 53 -34.67 -39.66 -6.79
N GLY A 54 -34.47 -38.89 -7.87
CA GLY A 54 -35.45 -37.93 -8.41
C GLY A 54 -35.25 -36.48 -7.96
N GLY A 55 -34.12 -36.16 -7.33
CA GLY A 55 -33.74 -34.80 -6.95
C GLY A 55 -33.33 -33.92 -8.14
N VAL A 56 -33.49 -32.60 -7.99
CA VAL A 56 -33.02 -31.59 -8.96
C VAL A 56 -31.61 -31.14 -8.55
N ALA A 57 -30.65 -31.16 -9.47
CA ALA A 57 -29.24 -30.87 -9.16
C ALA A 57 -29.01 -29.54 -8.42
N ASP A 58 -29.80 -28.50 -8.73
CA ASP A 58 -29.70 -27.18 -8.09
C ASP A 58 -30.11 -27.18 -6.61
N ASP A 59 -30.86 -28.20 -6.16
CA ASP A 59 -31.29 -28.37 -4.76
C ASP A 59 -30.32 -29.24 -3.95
N PHE A 60 -29.21 -29.70 -4.56
CA PHE A 60 -28.23 -30.54 -3.87
C PHE A 60 -27.31 -29.72 -2.96
N GLU A 61 -27.47 -29.91 -1.66
CA GLU A 61 -26.51 -29.44 -0.66
C GLU A 61 -25.68 -30.62 -0.13
N PRO A 62 -24.35 -30.65 -0.37
CA PRO A 62 -23.51 -31.70 0.17
C PRO A 62 -23.51 -31.64 1.69
N ARG A 63 -23.73 -32.79 2.35
CA ARG A 63 -23.66 -32.88 3.81
C ARG A 63 -22.24 -32.58 4.26
N LYS A 64 -22.12 -31.76 5.31
CA LYS A 64 -20.83 -31.43 5.92
C LYS A 64 -20.14 -32.71 6.42
N ASP A 65 -18.95 -33.00 5.90
CA ASP A 65 -18.15 -34.14 6.32
C ASP A 65 -17.67 -33.89 7.77
N PRO A 66 -17.85 -34.83 8.72
CA PRO A 66 -17.28 -34.68 10.06
C PRO A 66 -15.76 -34.44 10.05
N ASP A 67 -15.07 -34.96 9.04
CA ASP A 67 -13.61 -34.89 8.88
C ASP A 67 -13.10 -33.53 8.37
N ASP A 68 -13.97 -32.75 7.71
CA ASP A 68 -13.60 -31.44 7.14
C ASP A 68 -13.22 -30.43 8.23
N GLY A 69 -13.78 -30.57 9.43
CA GLY A 69 -13.40 -29.74 10.58
C GLY A 69 -11.96 -29.98 11.02
N ARG A 70 -11.55 -31.26 11.11
CA ARG A 70 -10.20 -31.65 11.53
C ARG A 70 -9.17 -31.31 10.46
N PHE A 71 -9.51 -31.54 9.19
CA PHE A 71 -8.68 -31.13 8.07
C PHE A 71 -8.43 -29.62 8.06
N ALA A 72 -9.48 -28.81 8.22
CA ALA A 72 -9.34 -27.35 8.27
C ALA A 72 -8.45 -26.87 9.43
N GLU A 73 -8.59 -27.47 10.61
CA GLU A 73 -7.73 -27.19 11.76
C GLU A 73 -6.26 -27.50 11.47
N LEU A 74 -5.97 -28.66 10.87
CA LEU A 74 -4.60 -29.05 10.51
C LEU A 74 -3.99 -28.15 9.45
N MET A 75 -4.77 -27.73 8.46
CA MET A 75 -4.31 -26.78 7.45
C MET A 75 -3.92 -25.43 8.07
N HIS A 76 -4.70 -24.94 9.03
CA HIS A 76 -4.38 -23.72 9.76
C HIS A 76 -3.07 -23.88 10.56
N ILE A 77 -2.92 -25.00 11.27
CA ILE A 77 -1.71 -25.29 12.04
C ILE A 77 -0.48 -25.35 11.14
N LEU A 78 -0.57 -26.05 10.00
CA LEU A 78 0.53 -26.17 9.04
C LEU A 78 0.90 -24.81 8.43
N GLN A 79 -0.09 -23.98 8.11
CA GLN A 79 0.12 -22.62 7.61
C GLN A 79 0.85 -21.74 8.63
N ASP A 80 0.36 -21.70 9.89
CA ASP A 80 1.00 -20.92 10.95
C ASP A 80 2.46 -21.34 11.17
N ARG A 81 2.72 -22.66 11.15
CA ARG A 81 4.07 -23.20 11.30
C ARG A 81 4.95 -22.86 10.10
N LEU A 82 4.40 -22.85 8.88
CA LEU A 82 5.10 -22.45 7.66
C LEU A 82 5.52 -20.98 7.72
N GLU A 83 4.60 -20.09 8.12
CA GLU A 83 4.91 -18.67 8.27
C GLU A 83 5.98 -18.43 9.32
N LYS A 84 5.86 -19.11 10.47
CA LYS A 84 6.87 -19.04 11.54
C LYS A 84 8.23 -19.54 11.07
N ALA A 85 8.29 -20.63 10.31
CA ALA A 85 9.54 -21.17 9.77
C ALA A 85 10.16 -20.25 8.71
N LYS A 86 9.35 -19.65 7.82
CA LYS A 86 9.81 -18.64 6.86
C LYS A 86 10.38 -17.42 7.58
N LYS A 87 9.73 -16.96 8.66
CA LYS A 87 10.21 -15.85 9.48
C LYS A 87 11.53 -16.18 10.17
N LEU A 88 11.65 -17.36 10.78
CA LEU A 88 12.89 -17.82 11.41
C LEU A 88 14.04 -17.95 10.41
N LYS A 89 13.78 -18.54 9.23
CA LYS A 89 14.78 -18.58 8.15
C LYS A 89 15.15 -17.19 7.66
N ALA A 90 14.20 -16.26 7.54
CA ALA A 90 14.49 -14.88 7.17
C ALA A 90 15.35 -14.17 8.23
N ASP A 91 15.03 -14.35 9.51
CA ASP A 91 15.82 -13.81 10.63
C ASP A 91 17.22 -14.44 10.69
N GLU A 92 17.35 -15.74 10.42
CA GLU A 92 18.64 -16.45 10.35
C GLU A 92 19.48 -16.01 9.15
N VAL A 93 18.90 -15.97 7.95
CA VAL A 93 19.57 -15.47 6.74
C VAL A 93 19.99 -14.02 6.94
N GLN A 94 19.13 -13.18 7.54
CA GLN A 94 19.49 -11.81 7.89
C GLN A 94 20.65 -11.78 8.89
N THR A 95 20.66 -12.67 9.90
CA THR A 95 21.75 -12.79 10.88
C THR A 95 23.05 -13.27 10.25
N GLN A 96 23.00 -14.22 9.32
CA GLN A 96 24.16 -14.78 8.62
C GLN A 96 24.74 -13.80 7.57
N LEU A 97 23.88 -13.12 6.80
CA LEU A 97 24.29 -11.99 5.94
C LEU A 97 24.96 -10.87 6.74
N ASN A 98 24.60 -10.76 8.01
CA ASN A 98 25.15 -9.81 8.96
C ASN A 98 26.42 -10.32 9.67
N ASN A 99 26.84 -11.57 9.48
CA ASN A 99 27.91 -12.21 10.25
C ASN A 99 29.23 -12.36 9.46
N ASN A 100 29.62 -11.32 8.71
CA ASN A 100 30.90 -11.28 7.98
C ASN A 100 32.09 -10.87 8.87
N GLY A 101 31.98 -10.99 10.20
CA GLY A 101 32.97 -10.45 11.15
C GLY A 101 33.10 -8.92 11.12
N GLN A 102 32.21 -8.24 10.40
CA GLN A 102 32.04 -6.79 10.33
C GLN A 102 30.67 -6.47 10.93
N PRO A 103 30.52 -5.44 11.78
CA PRO A 103 29.22 -5.09 12.34
C PRO A 103 28.26 -4.78 11.20
N ALA A 104 27.25 -5.63 11.05
CA ALA A 104 26.27 -5.43 10.01
C ALA A 104 25.47 -4.16 10.24
N TYR A 105 25.26 -3.45 9.14
CA TYR A 105 24.32 -2.34 9.07
C TYR A 105 22.89 -2.88 9.15
N ILE A 106 22.47 -3.26 10.36
CA ILE A 106 21.05 -3.44 10.64
C ILE A 106 20.46 -2.04 10.54
N ALA A 107 19.68 -1.79 9.48
CA ALA A 107 18.65 -0.78 9.52
C ALA A 107 17.67 -1.20 10.62
N ALA A 108 18.02 -0.87 11.87
CA ALA A 108 17.17 -1.16 12.99
C ALA A 108 15.92 -0.31 12.81
N LEU A 109 14.78 -0.97 12.57
CA LEU A 109 13.47 -0.37 12.69
C LEU A 109 13.27 -0.07 14.18
N GLY A 110 13.87 1.03 14.64
CA GLY A 110 13.81 1.50 16.01
C GLY A 110 12.65 2.48 16.18
N ASN A 111 12.01 2.44 17.34
CA ASN A 111 11.03 3.46 17.71
C ASN A 111 11.74 4.83 17.80
N VAL A 112 11.12 5.84 17.20
CA VAL A 112 11.59 7.22 17.34
C VAL A 112 11.26 7.70 18.75
N PRO A 113 12.25 8.12 19.57
CA PRO A 113 12.03 8.41 20.99
C PRO A 113 11.03 9.55 21.24
N GLU A 114 11.18 10.67 20.53
CA GLU A 114 10.26 11.80 20.65
C GLU A 114 10.25 12.62 19.35
N VAL A 115 9.05 12.94 18.86
CA VAL A 115 8.81 13.85 17.74
C VAL A 115 7.92 15.01 18.17
N ARG A 116 8.09 16.16 17.53
CA ARG A 116 7.21 17.32 17.72
C ARG A 116 6.84 17.90 16.37
N THR A 117 5.55 18.16 16.20
CA THR A 117 5.03 18.95 15.10
C THR A 117 4.43 20.24 15.63
N LYS A 118 4.76 21.35 15.00
CA LYS A 118 4.14 22.67 15.21
C LYS A 118 3.86 23.27 13.86
N GLY A 119 2.76 24.00 13.70
CA GLY A 119 2.45 24.59 12.41
C GLY A 119 1.37 25.65 12.48
N LEU A 120 1.15 26.27 11.34
CA LEU A 120 0.04 27.16 11.08
C LEU A 120 -0.64 26.70 9.79
N GLU A 121 -1.96 26.69 9.81
CA GLU A 121 -2.79 26.43 8.65
C GLU A 121 -3.68 27.64 8.39
N LEU A 122 -3.87 27.95 7.12
CA LEU A 122 -4.72 29.04 6.65
C LEU A 122 -5.61 28.50 5.54
N ASP A 123 -6.92 28.74 5.64
CA ASP A 123 -7.89 28.49 4.57
C ASP A 123 -8.74 29.75 4.40
N VAL A 124 -8.77 30.28 3.19
CA VAL A 124 -9.47 31.52 2.83
C VAL A 124 -10.26 31.28 1.56
N ALA A 125 -11.54 31.67 1.59
CA ALA A 125 -12.38 31.76 0.41
C ALA A 125 -12.80 33.21 0.18
N TYR A 126 -12.69 33.67 -1.07
CA TYR A 126 -13.04 35.02 -1.49
C TYR A 126 -14.00 35.00 -2.68
N PHE A 127 -15.10 35.73 -2.53
CA PHE A 127 -16.20 35.80 -3.50
C PHE A 127 -16.48 37.24 -3.97
N GLY A 128 -15.61 38.19 -3.64
CA GLY A 128 -15.83 39.61 -3.95
C GLY A 128 -15.61 39.99 -5.41
N ILE A 129 -15.17 39.04 -6.25
CA ILE A 129 -15.08 39.24 -7.71
C ILE A 129 -16.33 38.62 -8.34
N PRO A 130 -17.13 39.39 -9.08
CA PRO A 130 -18.31 38.86 -9.77
C PRO A 130 -17.97 37.61 -10.58
N TYR A 131 -18.85 36.61 -10.51
CA TYR A 131 -18.74 35.33 -11.23
C TYR A 131 -17.53 34.48 -10.83
N THR A 132 -16.69 34.92 -9.89
CA THR A 132 -15.42 34.29 -9.57
C THR A 132 -15.36 33.88 -8.11
N THR A 133 -14.93 32.65 -7.88
CA THR A 133 -14.58 32.14 -6.56
C THR A 133 -13.08 31.90 -6.51
N LEU A 134 -12.41 32.49 -5.54
CA LEU A 134 -11.01 32.20 -5.22
C LEU A 134 -10.97 31.46 -3.88
N ARG A 135 -10.17 30.39 -3.80
CA ARG A 135 -9.83 29.74 -2.54
C ARG A 135 -8.33 29.57 -2.44
N PHE A 136 -7.80 29.80 -1.26
CA PHE A 136 -6.40 29.59 -0.95
C PHE A 136 -6.33 28.80 0.35
N ALA A 137 -5.63 27.67 0.30
CA ALA A 137 -5.25 26.91 1.48
C ALA A 137 -3.73 26.84 1.56
N GLY A 138 -3.16 27.02 2.74
CA GLY A 138 -1.72 26.96 2.95
C GLY A 138 -1.39 26.42 4.33
N ALA A 139 -0.32 25.65 4.42
CA ALA A 139 0.18 25.11 5.67
C ALA A 139 1.69 25.33 5.79
N TYR A 140 2.12 25.74 6.98
CA TYR A 140 3.51 25.69 7.41
C TYR A 140 3.63 24.64 8.52
N SER A 141 4.46 23.62 8.31
CA SER A 141 4.67 22.51 9.25
C SER A 141 6.14 22.38 9.64
N ASP A 142 6.44 22.56 10.92
CA ASP A 142 7.74 22.31 11.53
C ASP A 142 7.70 21.00 12.32
N ALA A 143 7.67 19.89 11.58
CA ALA A 143 7.76 18.54 12.13
C ALA A 143 9.23 18.13 12.30
N ARG A 144 9.65 17.83 13.52
CA ARG A 144 11.05 17.51 13.85
C ARG A 144 11.19 16.38 14.85
N TYR A 145 12.35 15.74 14.82
CA TYR A 145 12.83 14.92 15.94
C TYR A 145 13.15 15.82 17.12
N ARG A 146 12.51 15.58 18.27
CA ARG A 146 12.88 16.22 19.55
C ARG A 146 14.16 15.61 20.10
N SER A 147 14.21 14.28 20.07
CA SER A 147 15.35 13.49 20.49
C SER A 147 15.46 12.26 19.58
N PHE A 148 16.55 12.15 18.83
CA PHE A 148 16.89 10.95 18.08
C PHE A 148 18.41 10.77 17.94
N PRO A 149 19.12 10.52 19.05
CA PRO A 149 20.59 10.47 19.08
C PRO A 149 21.20 9.26 18.37
N ARG A 150 20.38 8.28 17.96
CA ARG A 150 20.81 7.04 17.32
C ARG A 150 20.05 6.76 16.02
N ALA A 151 19.90 7.77 15.17
CA ALA A 151 19.30 7.60 13.85
C ALA A 151 20.26 6.82 12.92
N PRO A 152 19.76 5.98 12.00
CA PRO A 152 20.63 5.26 11.07
C PRO A 152 21.36 6.23 10.13
N THR A 153 22.68 6.10 10.02
CA THR A 153 23.51 7.00 9.21
C THR A 153 23.12 6.96 7.72
N PRO A 154 22.87 8.10 7.06
CA PRO A 154 22.59 8.14 5.63
C PRO A 154 23.84 7.80 4.82
N ALA A 155 23.66 7.28 3.61
CA ALA A 155 24.74 6.71 2.80
C ALA A 155 25.90 7.70 2.54
N GLU A 156 25.60 8.99 2.39
CA GLU A 156 26.61 10.05 2.17
C GLU A 156 27.47 10.37 3.40
N LEU A 157 27.03 10.00 4.60
CA LEU A 157 27.83 10.11 5.83
C LEU A 157 28.64 8.83 6.09
N GLY A 158 28.56 7.86 5.17
CA GLY A 158 29.46 6.73 5.03
C GLY A 158 28.94 5.44 5.64
N GLY A 159 28.90 4.37 4.82
CA GLY A 159 28.87 2.97 5.28
C GLY A 159 30.18 2.52 5.98
N ALA A 160 30.98 3.49 6.43
CA ALA A 160 32.18 3.37 7.25
C ALA A 160 32.37 4.64 8.10
N ASN A 161 31.27 5.24 8.61
CA ASN A 161 31.36 6.39 9.53
C ASN A 161 32.28 6.03 10.72
N PRO A 162 33.43 6.72 10.91
CA PRO A 162 34.33 6.41 12.02
C PRO A 162 33.69 6.68 13.39
N ALA A 163 32.60 7.46 13.44
CA ALA A 163 31.82 7.72 14.65
C ALA A 163 30.73 6.65 14.94
N GLY A 164 30.55 5.65 14.05
CA GLY A 164 29.63 4.52 14.24
C GLY A 164 28.40 4.51 13.30
N PRO A 165 27.58 3.45 13.37
CA PRO A 165 26.46 3.21 12.45
C PRO A 165 25.26 4.17 12.65
N TYR A 166 25.35 5.06 13.63
CA TYR A 166 24.30 5.99 14.00
C TYR A 166 24.81 7.44 14.02
N TYR A 167 23.88 8.37 13.88
CA TYR A 167 24.11 9.80 14.06
C TYR A 167 22.98 10.43 14.88
N ASP A 168 23.24 11.62 15.42
CA ASP A 168 22.22 12.40 16.11
C ASP A 168 21.36 13.18 15.11
N ALA A 169 20.11 12.74 14.93
CA ALA A 169 19.11 13.42 14.11
C ALA A 169 18.22 14.39 14.92
N SER A 170 18.51 14.62 16.21
CA SER A 170 17.75 15.56 17.03
C SER A 170 17.72 16.96 16.39
N GLY A 171 16.54 17.56 16.33
CA GLY A 171 16.30 18.86 15.69
C GLY A 171 16.18 18.82 14.16
N LYS A 172 16.43 17.68 13.50
CA LYS A 172 16.21 17.51 12.05
C LYS A 172 14.71 17.36 11.74
N THR A 173 14.34 17.67 10.50
CA THR A 173 12.97 17.55 10.01
C THR A 173 12.55 16.09 9.91
N LEU A 174 11.27 15.81 10.12
CA LEU A 174 10.75 14.48 9.81
C LEU A 174 10.76 14.23 8.29
N PRO A 175 11.01 12.99 7.86
CA PRO A 175 10.84 12.58 6.48
C PRO A 175 9.37 12.65 6.06
N GLY A 176 9.12 12.82 4.76
CA GLY A 176 7.78 12.86 4.16
C GLY A 176 6.97 14.12 4.48
N VAL A 177 7.48 15.04 5.29
CA VAL A 177 6.76 16.26 5.69
C VAL A 177 7.41 17.49 5.05
N PRO A 178 6.80 18.07 4.00
CA PRO A 178 7.22 19.35 3.47
C PRO A 178 6.94 20.46 4.50
N LYS A 179 7.85 21.42 4.62
CA LYS A 179 7.67 22.55 5.55
C LYS A 179 6.56 23.49 5.13
N VAL A 180 6.33 23.61 3.82
CA VAL A 180 5.32 24.47 3.24
C VAL A 180 4.55 23.65 2.22
N SER A 181 3.23 23.71 2.30
CA SER A 181 2.34 23.21 1.26
C SER A 181 1.23 24.23 1.02
N GLY A 182 0.62 24.18 -0.16
CA GLY A 182 -0.48 25.09 -0.45
C GLY A 182 -1.28 24.67 -1.67
N ASN A 183 -2.49 25.20 -1.73
CA ASN A 183 -3.40 25.06 -2.85
C ASN A 183 -4.01 26.44 -3.16
N LEU A 184 -4.01 26.79 -4.44
CA LEU A 184 -4.75 27.94 -4.97
C LEU A 184 -5.78 27.43 -5.97
N PHE A 185 -7.04 27.71 -5.71
CA PHE A 185 -8.15 27.39 -6.58
C PHE A 185 -8.84 28.67 -7.06
N ALA A 186 -9.10 28.74 -8.36
CA ALA A 186 -9.88 29.80 -8.96
C ALA A 186 -10.93 29.19 -9.89
N LYS A 187 -12.18 29.63 -9.73
CA LYS A 187 -13.29 29.27 -10.61
C LYS A 187 -13.97 30.52 -11.11
N CYS A 188 -14.26 30.60 -12.40
CA CYS A 188 -15.08 31.63 -13.01
C CYS A 188 -16.27 30.99 -13.75
N SER A 189 -17.48 31.46 -13.48
CA SER A 189 -18.72 31.03 -14.13
C SER A 189 -19.47 32.27 -14.66
N TYR A 190 -19.11 32.69 -15.87
CA TYR A 190 -19.56 33.95 -16.47
C TYR A 190 -20.72 33.72 -17.45
N PRO A 191 -21.90 34.34 -17.25
CA PRO A 191 -23.01 34.25 -18.20
C PRO A 191 -22.69 35.08 -19.45
N ILE A 192 -22.35 34.42 -20.55
CA ILE A 192 -22.08 35.10 -21.83
C ILE A 192 -23.40 35.61 -22.43
N SER A 193 -24.49 34.87 -22.24
CA SER A 193 -25.85 35.24 -22.64
C SER A 193 -26.87 34.58 -21.71
N ASN A 194 -28.17 34.81 -21.95
CA ASN A 194 -29.26 34.15 -21.23
C ASN A 194 -29.23 32.61 -21.35
N ASP A 195 -28.57 32.11 -22.38
CA ASP A 195 -28.58 30.71 -22.78
C ASP A 195 -27.27 29.99 -22.51
N TRP A 196 -26.16 30.72 -22.31
CA TRP A 196 -24.81 30.18 -22.28
C TRP A 196 -23.97 30.75 -21.14
N VAL A 197 -23.26 29.86 -20.46
CA VAL A 197 -22.34 30.15 -19.36
C VAL A 197 -20.95 29.66 -19.75
N PHE A 198 -19.98 30.56 -19.71
CA PHE A 198 -18.57 30.22 -19.75
C PHE A 198 -18.12 29.75 -18.37
N ASN A 199 -17.40 28.63 -18.33
CA ASN A 199 -16.80 28.11 -17.12
C ASN A 199 -15.29 27.99 -17.31
N SER A 200 -14.53 28.40 -16.29
CA SER A 200 -13.11 28.13 -16.20
C SER A 200 -12.76 27.74 -14.77
N ASN A 201 -11.85 26.77 -14.62
CA ASN A 201 -11.27 26.41 -13.33
C ASN A 201 -9.76 26.31 -13.45
N LEU A 202 -9.06 26.79 -12.43
CA LEU A 202 -7.62 26.64 -12.23
C LEU A 202 -7.40 26.08 -10.82
N ASN A 203 -6.54 25.07 -10.73
CA ASN A 203 -6.14 24.48 -9.46
C ASN A 203 -4.62 24.32 -9.44
N TYR A 204 -3.94 25.04 -8.56
CA TYR A 204 -2.50 24.97 -8.38
C TYR A 204 -2.17 24.35 -7.02
N ASN A 205 -1.46 23.22 -7.03
CA ASN A 205 -1.03 22.52 -5.81
C ASN A 205 0.48 22.65 -5.69
N TYR A 206 0.94 23.22 -4.58
CA TYR A 206 2.35 23.39 -4.27
C TYR A 206 2.76 22.48 -3.10
N GLN A 207 3.89 21.81 -3.27
CA GLN A 207 4.53 21.03 -2.23
C GLN A 207 6.00 21.44 -2.14
N GLY A 208 6.43 21.88 -0.95
CA GLY A 208 7.82 22.20 -0.68
C GLY A 208 8.71 20.95 -0.69
N SER A 209 10.03 21.15 -0.71
CA SER A 209 10.97 20.02 -0.70
C SER A 209 10.90 19.24 0.62
N TYR A 210 11.12 17.93 0.57
CA TYR A 210 11.14 17.05 1.74
C TYR A 210 12.13 15.89 1.54
N TYR A 211 12.43 15.16 2.61
CA TYR A 211 13.23 13.93 2.54
C TYR A 211 12.29 12.73 2.46
N ALA A 212 12.40 11.89 1.44
CA ALA A 212 11.58 10.70 1.28
C ALA A 212 12.05 9.53 2.15
N ASP A 213 13.35 9.45 2.48
CA ASP A 213 13.91 8.43 3.38
C ASP A 213 14.04 8.95 4.82
N THR A 214 13.80 8.06 5.77
CA THR A 214 13.97 8.19 7.21
C THR A 214 15.39 8.48 7.67
N ARG A 215 16.41 8.14 6.87
CA ARG A 215 17.81 8.49 7.16
C ARG A 215 18.11 9.96 6.87
N LEU A 216 17.18 10.68 6.24
CA LEU A 216 17.34 12.06 5.77
C LEU A 216 18.51 12.21 4.78
N SER A 217 18.69 11.21 3.93
CA SER A 217 19.73 11.25 2.90
C SER A 217 19.45 12.34 1.88
N ARG A 218 20.47 13.12 1.52
CA ARG A 218 20.41 14.10 0.43
C ARG A 218 20.01 13.48 -0.91
N TYR A 219 20.31 12.21 -1.12
CA TYR A 219 19.96 11.48 -2.35
C TYR A 219 18.49 11.08 -2.40
N ALA A 220 17.82 11.08 -1.25
CA ALA A 220 16.39 10.82 -1.12
C ALA A 220 15.61 12.12 -0.92
N ARG A 221 16.19 13.28 -1.23
CA ARG A 221 15.50 14.56 -1.14
C ARG A 221 14.66 14.78 -2.42
N THR A 222 13.35 14.95 -2.23
CA THR A 222 12.46 15.41 -3.29
C THR A 222 12.46 16.93 -3.29
N ASP A 223 12.71 17.53 -4.45
CA ASP A 223 12.66 18.99 -4.63
C ASP A 223 11.23 19.51 -4.56
N ALA A 224 11.10 20.82 -4.35
CA ALA A 224 9.78 21.45 -4.33
C ALA A 224 9.18 21.44 -5.74
N PHE A 225 7.88 21.18 -5.83
CA PHE A 225 7.17 21.16 -7.10
C PHE A 225 5.77 21.80 -6.97
N GLY A 226 5.23 22.21 -8.11
CA GLY A 226 3.89 22.78 -8.19
C GLY A 226 3.16 22.29 -9.43
N VAL A 227 2.00 21.65 -9.25
CA VAL A 227 1.19 21.10 -10.34
C VAL A 227 -0.02 21.99 -10.58
N THR A 228 -0.22 22.38 -11.84
CA THR A 228 -1.37 23.18 -12.27
C THR A 228 -2.32 22.34 -13.10
N ASP A 229 -3.57 22.28 -12.68
CA ASP A 229 -4.68 21.79 -13.51
C ASP A 229 -5.51 22.97 -13.98
N PHE A 230 -5.98 22.90 -15.22
CA PHE A 230 -6.81 23.93 -15.82
C PHE A 230 -7.96 23.33 -16.62
N SER A 231 -9.09 24.02 -16.64
CA SER A 231 -10.22 23.66 -17.50
C SER A 231 -10.92 24.90 -18.01
N ILE A 232 -11.45 24.81 -19.22
CA ILE A 232 -12.36 25.80 -19.81
C ILE A 232 -13.52 25.08 -20.46
N GLY A 233 -14.68 25.70 -20.47
CA GLY A 233 -15.87 25.10 -21.03
C GLY A 233 -17.00 26.07 -21.27
N LEU A 234 -17.96 25.62 -22.07
CA LEU A 234 -19.21 26.28 -22.33
C LEU A 234 -20.34 25.34 -21.95
N ALA A 235 -21.31 25.86 -21.20
CA ALA A 235 -22.49 25.12 -20.80
C ALA A 235 -23.74 25.94 -21.07
N ARG A 236 -24.84 25.24 -21.37
CA ARG A 236 -26.17 25.84 -21.41
C ARG A 236 -26.57 26.32 -20.01
N ALA A 237 -27.19 27.48 -19.93
CA ALA A 237 -27.68 28.04 -18.66
C ALA A 237 -28.76 27.18 -17.99
N ASP A 238 -29.48 26.37 -18.77
CA ASP A 238 -30.47 25.39 -18.28
C ASP A 238 -29.84 24.08 -17.75
N GLY A 239 -28.52 23.95 -17.80
CA GLY A 239 -27.76 22.80 -17.32
C GLY A 239 -27.88 21.53 -18.19
N ARG A 240 -28.60 21.57 -19.32
CA ARG A 240 -28.88 20.36 -20.13
C ARG A 240 -27.70 19.88 -20.96
N PHE A 241 -26.76 20.77 -21.25
CA PHE A 241 -25.60 20.47 -22.08
C PHE A 241 -24.40 21.31 -21.69
N GLY A 242 -23.21 20.73 -21.72
CA GLY A 242 -21.96 21.46 -21.60
C GLY A 242 -20.79 20.66 -22.11
N VAL A 243 -19.77 21.37 -22.58
CA VAL A 243 -18.52 20.80 -23.07
C VAL A 243 -17.38 21.53 -22.37
N SER A 244 -16.35 20.79 -21.97
CA SER A 244 -15.16 21.37 -21.35
C SER A 244 -13.91 20.66 -21.87
N LEU A 245 -12.86 21.44 -22.05
CA LEU A 245 -11.50 20.96 -22.24
C LEU A 245 -10.79 21.01 -20.90
N VAL A 246 -10.12 19.93 -20.52
CA VAL A 246 -9.40 19.81 -19.27
C VAL A 246 -7.95 19.46 -19.56
N ALA A 247 -7.03 20.25 -19.00
CA ALA A 247 -5.61 19.98 -19.00
C ALA A 247 -5.17 19.65 -17.56
N LYS A 248 -4.67 18.44 -17.37
CA LYS A 248 -4.06 17.99 -16.11
C LYS A 248 -2.56 18.18 -16.18
N ASN A 249 -1.96 18.66 -15.10
CA ASN A 249 -0.53 18.98 -15.08
C ASN A 249 -0.11 19.81 -16.32
N LEU A 250 -0.75 20.97 -16.50
CA LEU A 250 -0.66 21.83 -17.68
C LEU A 250 0.78 22.15 -18.11
N PHE A 251 1.73 22.16 -17.17
CA PHE A 251 3.14 22.47 -17.42
C PHE A 251 4.06 21.25 -17.42
N ASP A 252 3.48 20.06 -17.48
CA ASP A 252 4.21 18.79 -17.59
C ASP A 252 5.19 18.49 -16.44
N VAL A 253 4.93 19.04 -15.24
CA VAL A 253 5.84 18.94 -14.10
C VAL A 253 6.08 17.49 -13.69
N ASP A 254 7.34 17.10 -13.57
CA ASP A 254 7.74 15.81 -13.00
C ASP A 254 7.65 15.87 -11.47
N ILE A 255 6.85 14.97 -10.90
CA ILE A 255 6.60 14.87 -9.45
C ILE A 255 7.38 13.72 -8.80
N GLY A 256 8.29 13.08 -9.53
CA GLY A 256 9.20 12.06 -8.98
C GLY A 256 8.55 10.73 -8.60
N ILE A 257 7.33 10.47 -9.09
CA ILE A 257 6.69 9.16 -8.98
C ILE A 257 7.13 8.32 -10.18
N PRO A 258 7.81 7.17 -9.99
CA PRO A 258 8.16 6.32 -11.12
C PRO A 258 6.88 5.87 -11.82
N LEU A 259 6.79 6.16 -13.12
CA LEU A 259 5.75 5.62 -13.98
C LEU A 259 5.78 4.10 -13.87
N THR A 260 4.74 3.53 -13.28
CA THR A 260 4.57 2.08 -13.33
C THR A 260 4.12 1.69 -14.73
N TRP A 261 4.36 0.44 -15.12
CA TRP A 261 4.02 -0.16 -16.42
C TRP A 261 2.56 0.05 -16.90
N ASN A 262 1.66 0.50 -16.03
CA ASN A 262 0.26 0.83 -16.35
C ASN A 262 -0.03 2.34 -16.43
N SER A 263 1.00 3.19 -16.43
CA SER A 263 0.85 4.65 -16.43
C SER A 263 1.20 5.23 -17.80
N TYR A 264 0.21 5.83 -18.48
CA TYR A 264 0.39 6.53 -19.76
C TYR A 264 0.22 8.05 -19.56
N LYS A 265 1.21 8.82 -20.04
CA LYS A 265 1.17 10.29 -20.10
C LYS A 265 1.13 10.66 -21.59
N PRO A 266 0.03 11.23 -22.11
CA PRO A 266 0.07 11.80 -23.45
C PRO A 266 1.04 12.99 -23.44
N GLY A 267 2.03 12.96 -24.34
CA GLY A 267 3.00 14.05 -24.54
C GLY A 267 2.46 15.19 -25.37
#